data_AF-A0AA41DZ73-F1
#
_entry.id   AF-A0AA41DZ73-F1
#
_cell.length_a   1.000
_cell.length_b   1.000
_cell.length_c   1.000
_cell.angle_alpha   90.00
_cell.angle_beta   90.00
_cell.angle_gamma   90.00
#
_symmetry.space_group_name_H-M   'P 1'
#
loop_
_entity.id
_entity.type
_entity.pdbx_description
1 polymer ?
#
loop_
_entity_poly.entity_id
_entity_poly.type
_entity_poly.pdbx_seq_one_letter_code
_entity_poly.pdbx_strand_id
1 'polypeptide(L)'
;MWKFRTGTAWRDVPERYGPWATLYTRFCRWAADGTFDRMLRAAQAKADAAGDIEWLVSVDSTVVRAHQHAAGARKGGSVTRPSAGPEAA
;
A
#
# COMPACT_ATOMS: atom_id res chain seq x y z
N MET A 1 10.21 -8.43 2.55
CA MET A 1 9.61 -7.30 1.81
C MET A 1 10.00 -6.00 2.50
N TRP A 2 10.84 -5.17 1.87
CA TRP A 2 11.53 -4.02 2.48
C TRP A 2 10.60 -3.07 3.27
N LYS A 3 9.35 -2.89 2.83
CA LYS A 3 8.32 -2.12 3.56
C LYS A 3 7.71 -2.81 4.78
N PHE A 4 7.53 -4.13 4.77
CA PHE A 4 6.80 -4.82 5.84
C PHE A 4 7.57 -4.93 7.16
N ARG A 5 8.91 -4.85 7.12
CA ARG A 5 9.74 -4.97 8.34
C ARG A 5 10.42 -3.66 8.77
N THR A 6 10.60 -2.71 7.84
CA THR A 6 11.52 -1.58 8.06
C THR A 6 10.85 -0.21 7.95
N GLY A 7 9.63 -0.13 7.41
CA GLY A 7 8.93 1.15 7.20
C GLY A 7 9.62 2.12 6.23
N THR A 8 10.72 1.69 5.61
CA THR A 8 11.59 2.54 4.81
C THR A 8 10.89 3.03 3.53
N ALA A 9 11.09 4.31 3.20
CA ALA A 9 10.49 4.90 2.02
C ALA A 9 11.04 4.20 0.77
N TRP A 10 10.22 4.11 -0.29
CA TRP A 10 10.70 3.58 -1.57
C TRP A 10 11.94 4.30 -2.08
N ARG A 11 12.11 5.58 -1.71
CA ARG A 11 13.26 6.40 -2.08
C ARG A 11 14.59 5.92 -1.48
N ASP A 12 14.56 5.18 -0.38
CA ASP A 12 15.78 4.74 0.30
C ASP A 12 16.14 3.28 -0.08
N VAL A 13 15.60 2.78 -1.19
CA VAL A 13 15.96 1.46 -1.68
C VAL A 13 17.43 1.48 -2.15
N PRO A 14 18.25 0.48 -1.76
CA PRO A 14 19.64 0.42 -2.18
C PRO A 14 19.81 0.46 -3.70
N GLU A 15 20.80 1.21 -4.17
CA GLU A 15 21.05 1.46 -5.59
C GLU A 15 21.28 0.18 -6.42
N ARG A 16 21.75 -0.90 -5.79
CA ARG A 16 21.90 -2.23 -6.43
C ARG A 16 20.61 -2.76 -7.06
N TYR A 17 19.44 -2.27 -6.64
CA TYR A 17 18.14 -2.68 -7.20
C TYR A 17 17.65 -1.74 -8.32
N GLY A 18 18.41 -0.70 -8.64
CA GLY A 18 18.06 0.29 -9.65
C GLY A 18 17.03 1.32 -9.14
N PRO A 19 16.47 2.13 -10.07
CA PRO A 19 15.60 3.24 -9.72
C PRO A 19 14.35 2.80 -8.95
N TRP A 20 14.09 3.45 -7.82
CA TRP A 20 12.95 3.12 -6.96
C TRP A 20 11.59 3.20 -7.67
N ALA A 21 11.43 4.12 -8.62
CA ALA A 21 10.18 4.30 -9.35
C ALA A 21 9.86 3.06 -10.20
N THR A 22 10.87 2.49 -10.87
CA THR A 22 10.74 1.25 -11.65
C THR A 22 10.38 0.06 -10.76
N LEU A 23 11.01 -0.04 -9.59
CA LEU A 23 10.70 -1.07 -8.60
C LEU A 23 9.27 -0.93 -8.07
N TYR A 24 8.83 0.30 -7.78
CA TYR A 24 7.47 0.57 -7.33
C TYR A 24 6.44 0.20 -8.40
N THR A 25 6.67 0.59 -9.67
CA THR A 25 5.77 0.22 -10.77
C THR A 25 5.69 -1.30 -10.95
N ARG A 26 6.83 -2.00 -10.92
CA ARG A 26 6.86 -3.47 -11.00
C ARG A 26 6.11 -4.09 -9.82
N PHE A 27 6.35 -3.58 -8.62
CA PHE A 27 5.66 -4.03 -7.42
C PHE A 27 4.14 -3.89 -7.55
N CYS A 28 3.65 -2.73 -7.99
CA CYS A 28 2.22 -2.51 -8.19
C CYS A 28 1.63 -3.43 -9.27
N ARG A 29 2.35 -3.67 -10.37
CA ARG A 29 1.92 -4.61 -11.42
C ARG A 29 1.79 -6.02 -10.87
N TRP A 30 2.79 -6.50 -10.15
CA TRP A 30 2.79 -7.84 -9.54
C TRP A 30 1.72 -8.03 -8.46
N ALA A 31 1.39 -6.95 -7.75
CA ALA A 31 0.27 -6.94 -6.81
C ALA A 31 -1.07 -7.02 -7.54
N ALA A 32 -1.22 -6.34 -8.69
CA ALA A 32 -2.45 -6.33 -9.45
C ALA A 32 -2.68 -7.60 -10.29
N ASP A 33 -1.61 -8.20 -10.83
CA ASP A 33 -1.69 -9.35 -11.74
C ASP A 33 -1.58 -10.72 -11.03
N GLY A 34 -1.58 -10.72 -9.69
CA GLY A 34 -1.51 -11.93 -8.86
C GLY A 34 -0.15 -12.65 -8.89
N THR A 35 0.92 -12.00 -9.37
CA THR A 35 2.27 -12.59 -9.34
C THR A 35 2.69 -12.97 -7.93
N PHE A 36 2.39 -12.13 -6.93
CA PHE A 36 2.71 -12.47 -5.54
C PHE A 36 1.95 -13.70 -5.05
N ASP A 37 0.69 -13.88 -5.43
CA ASP A 37 -0.10 -15.06 -5.06
C ASP A 37 0.48 -16.33 -5.68
N ARG A 38 0.91 -16.27 -6.95
CA ARG A 38 1.57 -17.41 -7.61
C ARG A 38 2.89 -17.77 -6.93
N MET A 39 3.70 -16.76 -6.60
CA MET A 39 4.96 -16.97 -5.87
C MET A 39 4.72 -17.56 -4.49
N LEU A 40 3.73 -17.06 -3.76
CA LEU A 40 3.37 -17.55 -2.43
C LEU A 40 2.91 -19.00 -2.49
N ARG A 41 2.01 -19.35 -3.42
CA ARG A 41 1.53 -20.73 -3.61
C ARG A 41 2.67 -21.69 -3.91
N ALA A 42 3.60 -21.30 -4.77
CA ALA A 42 4.77 -22.11 -5.09
C ALA A 42 5.68 -22.31 -3.87
N ALA A 43 5.90 -21.26 -3.08
CA ALA A 43 6.68 -21.34 -1.85
C ALA A 43 5.99 -22.23 -0.79
N GLN A 44 4.67 -22.09 -0.62
CA GLN A 44 3.88 -22.91 0.30
C GLN A 44 3.88 -24.38 -0.12
N ALA A 45 3.69 -24.70 -1.42
CA ALA A 45 3.75 -26.07 -1.90
C ALA A 45 5.13 -26.72 -1.63
N LYS A 46 6.21 -25.95 -1.79
CA LYS A 46 7.56 -26.44 -1.46
C LYS A 46 7.74 -26.67 0.05
N ALA A 47 7.25 -25.75 0.88
CA ALA A 47 7.37 -25.85 2.33
C ALA A 47 6.49 -26.97 2.91
N ASP A 48 5.28 -27.15 2.37
CA ASP A 48 4.37 -28.25 2.73
C ASP A 48 4.99 -29.61 2.42
N ALA A 49 5.57 -29.76 1.22
CA ALA A 49 6.28 -30.98 0.83
C ALA A 49 7.53 -31.26 1.70
N ALA A 50 8.13 -30.22 2.29
CA ALA A 50 9.24 -30.34 3.23
C ALA A 50 8.78 -30.54 4.69
N GLY A 51 7.48 -30.40 4.99
CA GLY A 51 6.94 -30.43 6.35
C GLY A 51 7.25 -29.17 7.18
N ASP A 52 7.65 -28.07 6.52
CA ASP A 52 8.08 -26.83 7.18
C ASP A 52 6.92 -25.92 7.60
N ILE A 53 5.68 -26.22 7.20
CA ILE A 53 4.49 -25.42 7.51
C ILE A 53 3.34 -26.27 8.01
N GLU A 54 2.64 -25.76 9.02
CA GLU A 54 1.33 -26.25 9.46
C GLU A 54 0.26 -25.28 8.94
N TRP A 55 -0.84 -25.83 8.40
CA TRP A 55 -1.91 -25.03 7.81
C TRP A 55 -2.88 -24.44 8.83
N LEU A 56 -2.77 -24.84 10.10
CA LEU A 56 -3.60 -24.35 11.19
C LEU A 56 -3.03 -23.05 11.75
N VAL A 57 -3.41 -21.92 11.14
CA VAL A 57 -2.94 -20.59 11.56
C VAL A 57 -4.08 -19.83 12.24
N SER A 58 -3.85 -19.38 13.48
CA SER A 58 -4.71 -18.40 14.17
C SER A 58 -4.19 -16.99 13.89
N VAL A 59 -5.08 -16.10 13.43
CA VAL A 59 -4.75 -14.69 13.17
C VAL A 59 -5.54 -13.83 14.12
N ASP A 60 -4.86 -13.06 14.97
CA ASP A 60 -5.48 -11.97 15.72
C ASP A 60 -5.39 -10.66 14.91
N SER A 61 -6.46 -9.88 14.93
CA SER A 61 -6.50 -8.55 14.32
C SER A 61 -7.14 -7.57 15.28
N THR A 62 -6.54 -6.40 15.41
CA THR A 62 -7.09 -5.30 16.21
C THR A 62 -7.50 -4.16 15.27
N VAL A 63 -8.73 -3.67 15.44
CA VAL A 63 -9.27 -2.54 14.67
C VAL A 63 -9.59 -1.40 15.63
N VAL A 64 -8.97 -0.24 15.42
CA VAL A 64 -9.25 0.98 16.17
C VAL A 64 -9.98 1.96 15.26
N ARG A 65 -11.18 2.41 15.66
CA ARG A 65 -11.90 3.45 14.92
C ARG A 65 -11.18 4.79 15.07
N ALA A 66 -10.90 5.45 13.95
CA ALA A 66 -10.39 6.80 13.96
C ALA A 66 -11.52 7.82 14.19
N HIS A 67 -11.22 8.92 14.88
CA HIS A 67 -12.16 10.04 15.05
C HIS A 67 -12.47 10.69 13.70
N GLN A 68 -13.66 11.28 13.54
CA GLN A 68 -14.09 11.91 12.28
C GLN A 68 -13.16 13.02 11.75
N HIS A 69 -12.34 13.61 12.62
CA HIS A 69 -11.33 14.62 12.28
C HIS A 69 -9.98 14.03 11.82
N ALA A 70 -9.81 12.70 11.82
CA ALA A 70 -8.60 12.03 11.34
C ALA A 70 -8.53 11.92 9.80
N ALA A 71 -9.65 12.16 9.11
CA ALA A 71 -9.67 12.36 7.67
C ALA A 71 -9.04 13.75 7.40
N GLY A 72 -7.73 13.77 7.12
CA GLY A 72 -7.00 15.01 6.84
C GLY A 72 -7.64 15.87 5.73
N ALA A 73 -7.16 17.11 5.60
CA ALA A 73 -7.70 18.07 4.64
C ALA A 73 -7.61 17.55 3.19
N ARG A 74 -8.68 17.78 2.40
CA ARG A 74 -8.72 17.44 0.97
C ARG A 74 -7.59 18.18 0.24
N LYS A 75 -6.67 17.45 -0.40
CA LYS A 75 -5.61 18.04 -1.21
C LYS A 75 -6.08 18.16 -2.67
N GLY A 76 -6.71 19.29 -3.01
CA GLY A 76 -7.00 19.66 -4.41
C GLY A 76 -8.27 20.49 -4.61
N GLY A 77 -8.08 21.72 -5.12
CA GLY A 77 -9.10 22.51 -5.81
C GLY A 77 -9.83 23.55 -4.97
N SER A 78 -9.26 24.75 -4.83
CA SER A 78 -10.05 25.94 -4.56
C SER A 78 -11.02 26.14 -5.73
N VAL A 79 -12.29 25.75 -5.57
CA VAL A 79 -13.34 26.34 -6.39
C VAL A 79 -13.49 27.76 -5.89
N THR A 80 -12.85 28.70 -6.58
CA THR A 80 -13.06 30.13 -6.41
C THR A 80 -14.55 30.39 -6.60
N ARG A 81 -15.25 30.73 -5.52
CA ARG A 81 -16.60 31.28 -5.58
C ARG A 81 -16.49 32.62 -6.32
N PRO A 82 -17.20 32.86 -7.43
CA PRO A 82 -17.27 34.21 -7.98
C PRO A 82 -17.93 35.09 -6.92
N SER A 83 -17.26 36.18 -6.54
CA SER A 83 -17.84 37.24 -5.74
C SER A 83 -18.94 37.90 -6.54
N ALA A 84 -20.20 37.66 -6.19
CA ALA A 84 -21.29 38.54 -6.60
C ALA A 84 -21.18 39.82 -5.75
N GLY A 85 -20.82 40.93 -6.40
CA GLY A 85 -20.93 42.27 -5.83
C GLY A 85 -22.40 42.67 -5.66
N PRO A 86 -22.69 43.73 -4.88
CA PRO A 86 -24.06 44.12 -4.59
C PRO A 86 -24.67 44.85 -5.80
N GLU A 87 -25.93 44.59 -6.10
CA GLU A 87 -26.73 45.48 -6.94
C GLU A 87 -28.00 45.86 -6.18
N ALA A 88 -28.09 47.15 -5.90
CA ALA A 88 -29.24 47.83 -5.33
C ALA A 88 -30.03 48.48 -6.47
N ALA A 89 -31.34 48.28 -6.48
CA ALA A 89 -32.37 49.23 -6.93
C ALA A 89 -33.73 48.76 -6.40
#